data_AF-G2M2E6-F1
#
_entry.id   AF-G2M2E6-F1
#
_cell.length_a   1.000
_cell.length_b   1.000
_cell.length_c   1.000
_cell.angle_alpha   90.00
_cell.angle_beta   90.00
_cell.angle_gamma   90.00
#
_symmetry.space_group_name_H-M   'P 1'
#
loop_
_entity.id
_entity.type
_entity.pdbx_description
1 polymer ?
#
loop_
_entity_poly.entity_id
_entity_poly.type
_entity_poly.pdbx_seq_one_letter_code
_entity_poly.pdbx_strand_id
1 'polypeptide(L)' 'MLARILYYREKEMPWEIVVPANDVEKAERIAKEKMSEFNAIAYEVELIA' A
#
# COMPACT_ATOMS: atom_id res chain seq x y z
N MET A 1 -1.92 -0.68 15.57
CA MET A 1 -2.00 0.30 14.48
C MET A 1 -2.05 -0.41 13.17
N LEU A 2 -2.81 0.15 12.24
CA LEU A 2 -2.98 -0.37 10.89
C LEU A 2 -2.40 0.66 9.90
N ALA A 3 -2.10 0.22 8.70
CA ALA A 3 -1.80 1.09 7.58
C ALA A 3 -2.74 0.74 6.43
N ARG A 4 -3.31 1.76 5.82
CA ARG A 4 -4.01 1.67 4.54
C ARG A 4 -2.98 1.88 3.44
N ILE A 5 -2.97 0.99 2.46
CA ILE A 5 -2.12 1.09 1.27
C ILE A 5 -3.02 1.11 0.05
N LEU A 6 -2.90 2.16 -0.77
CA LEU A 6 -3.62 2.31 -2.02
C LEU A 6 -2.66 2.17 -3.20
N TYR A 7 -2.89 1.19 -4.06
CA TYR A 7 -2.08 0.92 -5.25
C TYR A 7 -2.73 1.49 -6.50
N TYR A 8 -2.00 2.35 -7.23
CA TYR A 8 -2.44 2.90 -8.51
C TYR A 8 -1.98 2.02 -9.67
N ARG A 9 -2.87 1.81 -10.65
CA ARG A 9 -2.65 0.98 -11.84
C ARG A 9 -2.98 1.80 -13.09
N GLU A 10 -2.27 1.58 -14.20
CA GLU A 10 -2.38 2.43 -15.40
C GLU A 10 -3.77 2.49 -16.04
N LYS A 11 -4.53 1.38 -16.00
CA LYS A 11 -5.81 1.23 -16.73
C LYS A 11 -6.88 0.55 -15.90
N GLU A 12 -6.69 0.48 -14.59
CA GLU A 12 -7.57 -0.21 -13.67
C GLU A 12 -7.85 0.68 -12.46
N MET A 13 -8.96 0.43 -11.77
CA MET A 13 -9.24 1.13 -10.53
C MET A 13 -8.13 0.86 -9.51
N PRO A 14 -7.79 1.86 -8.67
CA PRO A 14 -6.86 1.66 -7.58
C PRO A 14 -7.27 0.48 -6.69
N TRP A 15 -6.30 -0.26 -6.18
CA TRP A 15 -6.51 -1.39 -5.30
C TRP A 15 -6.11 -1.03 -3.88
N GLU A 16 -7.01 -1.21 -2.92
CA GLU A 16 -6.76 -0.86 -1.52
C GLU A 16 -6.59 -2.12 -0.66
N ILE A 17 -5.62 -2.08 0.24
CA ILE A 17 -5.46 -3.09 1.30
C ILE A 17 -5.20 -2.40 2.65
N VAL A 18 -5.54 -3.11 3.73
CA VAL A 18 -5.20 -2.71 5.10
C VAL A 18 -4.27 -3.74 5.70
N VAL A 19 -3.14 -3.28 6.23
CA VAL A 19 -2.08 -4.15 6.78
C VAL A 19 -1.68 -3.73 8.20
N PRO A 20 -1.21 -4.66 9.03
CA PRO A 20 -0.62 -4.30 10.33
C PRO A 20 0.73 -3.61 10.17
N ALA A 21 0.80 -2.32 10.54
CA ALA A 21 2.06 -1.57 10.60
C ALA A 21 2.07 -0.64 11.81
N ASN A 22 3.21 -0.64 12.52
CA ASN A 22 3.43 0.17 13.71
C ASN A 22 4.12 1.51 13.41
N ASP A 23 4.60 1.71 12.18
CA ASP A 23 5.27 2.91 11.70
C ASP A 23 5.15 3.00 10.17
N VAL A 24 5.44 4.19 9.61
CA VAL A 24 5.35 4.46 8.16
C VAL A 24 6.39 3.64 7.38
N GLU A 25 7.59 3.49 7.90
CA GLU A 25 8.70 2.80 7.21
C GLU A 25 8.39 1.33 6.93
N LYS A 26 7.81 0.63 7.92
CA LYS A 26 7.32 -0.73 7.77
C LYS A 26 6.18 -0.81 6.77
N ALA A 27 5.24 0.14 6.80
CA ALA A 27 4.13 0.17 5.86
C ALA A 27 4.61 0.41 4.43
N GLU A 28 5.57 1.30 4.20
CA GLU A 28 6.20 1.51 2.90
C GLU A 28 6.96 0.29 2.40
N ARG A 29 7.68 -0.42 3.28
CA ARG A 29 8.34 -1.67 2.89
C ARG A 29 7.32 -2.70 2.41
N ILE A 30 6.23 -2.89 3.15
CA ILE A 30 5.13 -3.79 2.74
C ILE A 30 4.55 -3.35 1.40
N ALA A 31 4.34 -2.04 1.22
CA ALA A 31 3.82 -1.48 -0.02
C ALA A 31 4.73 -1.80 -1.22
N LYS A 32 6.03 -1.55 -1.08
CA LYS A 32 7.04 -1.83 -2.13
C LYS A 32 7.12 -3.32 -2.47
N GLU A 33 7.15 -4.19 -1.48
CA GLU A 33 7.23 -5.65 -1.68
C GLU A 33 6.02 -6.18 -2.46
N LYS A 34 4.84 -5.57 -2.28
CA LYS A 34 3.59 -5.99 -2.89
C LYS A 34 3.22 -5.26 -4.17
N MET A 35 3.98 -4.23 -4.60
CA MET A 35 3.68 -3.50 -5.83
C MET A 35 3.56 -4.41 -7.05
N SER A 36 4.44 -5.41 -7.17
CA SER A 36 4.42 -6.36 -8.28
C SER A 36 3.23 -7.30 -8.24
N GLU A 37 2.80 -7.73 -7.06
CA GLU A 37 1.60 -8.57 -6.87
C GLU A 37 0.34 -7.88 -7.39
N PHE A 38 0.26 -6.56 -7.24
CA PHE A 38 -0.89 -5.75 -7.67
C PHE A 38 -0.69 -5.05 -9.01
N ASN A 39 0.39 -5.33 -9.74
CA ASN A 39 0.75 -4.63 -10.99
C ASN A 39 0.67 -3.09 -10.85
N ALA A 40 1.11 -2.59 -9.70
CA ALA A 40 1.00 -1.19 -9.31
C ALA A 40 2.15 -0.37 -9.88
N ILE A 41 1.85 0.84 -10.39
CA ILE A 41 2.85 1.81 -10.85
C ILE A 41 3.24 2.82 -9.77
N ALA A 42 2.38 3.00 -8.77
CA ALA A 42 2.57 3.87 -7.62
C ALA A 42 1.73 3.37 -6.46
N TYR A 43 2.05 3.84 -5.25
CA TYR A 43 1.25 3.58 -4.07
C TYR A 43 1.21 4.78 -3.13
N GLU A 44 0.16 4.85 -2.31
CA GLU A 44 0.04 5.76 -1.17
C GLU A 44 -0.09 4.96 0.12
N VAL A 45 0.50 5.47 1.20
CA VAL A 45 0.47 4.85 2.53
C VAL A 45 -0.10 5.83 3.54
N GLU A 46 -1.07 5.38 4.33
CA GLU A 46 -1.67 6.16 5.41
C GLU A 46 -1.73 5.31 6.68
N LEU A 47 -1.13 5.79 7.77
CA LEU A 47 -1.30 5.17 9.08
C LEU A 47 -2.68 5.49 9.63
N ILE A 48 -3.41 4.44 10.01
CA ILE A 48 -4.76 4.51 10.57
C ILE A 48 -4.75 3.92 11.98
N ALA A 49 -5.40 4.64 12.90
CA ALA A 49 -5.43 4.35 14.33
C ALA A 49 -6.23 3.09 14.65
#